data_AF-A0A699R5G0-F1
#
_entry.id   AF-A0A699R5G0-F1
#
_cell.length_a   1.000
_cell.length_b   1.000
_cell.length_c   1.000
_cell.angle_alpha   90.00
_cell.angle_beta   90.00
_cell.angle_gamma   90.00
#
_symmetry.space_group_name_H-M   'P 1'
#
loop_
_entity.id
_entity.type
_entity.pdbx_description
1 polymer ?
#
loop_
_entity_poly.entity_id
_entity_poly.type
_entity_poly.pdbx_seq_one_letter_code
_entity_poly.pdbx_strand_id
1 'polypeptide(L)'
;MSWKTLMKMMTDKYCPRNEIRKLERELWELKVKGTDLSSYTQHFQELALLCRRMFAEEADKIEKYVGGLPDMIYGSVVASKPKTMQEAIEIATEMMDKKVLTFAECETASKRKLENTSRTTRNQQRQQQQQQHSNKRHNTGRVYTTASGGKKQYGGSKPLCAKCHYHHDGPCAPKCHNYNKSGHFARDCRVTAIANDANNQRGTG
;
A
#
# COMPACT_ATOMS: atom_id res chain seq x y z
N MET A 1 44.72 11.40 50.30
CA MET A 1 43.52 11.19 49.46
C MET A 1 43.85 10.25 48.30
N SER A 2 42.98 9.32 47.95
CA SER A 2 43.22 8.41 46.81
C SER A 2 42.75 9.01 45.48
N TRP A 3 43.33 8.58 44.36
CA TRP A 3 42.92 8.97 43.00
C TRP A 3 41.41 8.79 42.76
N LYS A 4 40.84 7.67 43.23
CA LYS A 4 39.39 7.39 43.17
C LYS A 4 38.56 8.45 43.91
N THR A 5 39.06 8.93 45.05
CA THR A 5 38.38 9.96 45.85
C THR A 5 38.45 11.31 45.14
N LEU A 6 39.62 11.68 44.62
CA LEU A 6 39.80 12.90 43.83
C LEU A 6 38.91 12.91 42.58
N MET A 7 38.89 11.81 41.82
CA MET A 7 38.07 11.69 40.61
C MET A 7 36.58 11.82 40.94
N LYS A 8 36.13 11.21 42.04
CA LYS A 8 34.75 11.35 42.51
C LYS A 8 34.41 12.80 42.84
N MET A 9 35.28 13.51 43.57
CA MET A 9 35.08 14.93 43.89
C MET A 9 35.03 15.81 42.64
N MET A 10 35.89 15.54 41.65
CA MET A 10 35.86 16.24 40.36
C MET A 10 34.56 15.95 39.61
N THR A 11 34.12 14.69 39.53
CA THR A 11 32.85 14.34 38.89
C THR A 11 31.65 14.96 39.61
N ASP A 12 31.60 14.92 40.95
CA ASP A 12 30.49 15.47 41.71
C ASP A 12 30.40 17.01 41.56
N LYS A 13 31.54 17.70 41.41
CA LYS A 13 31.59 19.16 41.23
C LYS A 13 31.25 19.61 39.81
N TYR A 14 31.69 18.87 38.79
CA TYR A 14 31.61 19.30 37.38
C TYR A 14 30.56 18.53 36.56
N CYS A 15 30.09 17.37 37.03
CA CYS A 15 29.04 16.57 36.39
C CYS A 15 27.86 16.43 37.37
N PRO A 16 27.09 17.51 37.55
CA PRO A 16 26.05 17.55 38.57
C PRO A 16 24.95 16.52 38.28
N ARG A 17 24.42 15.91 39.34
CA ARG A 17 23.53 14.74 39.24
C ARG A 17 22.23 15.01 38.46
N ASN A 18 21.76 16.25 38.45
CA ASN A 18 20.58 16.68 37.68
C ASN A 18 20.81 16.58 36.16
N GLU A 19 22.01 16.90 35.66
CA GLU A 19 22.36 16.80 34.24
C GLU A 19 22.49 15.32 33.83
N ILE A 20 23.14 14.50 34.66
CA ILE A 20 23.17 13.05 34.45
C ILE A 20 21.74 12.50 34.36
N ARG A 21 20.85 12.90 35.27
CA ARG A 21 19.43 12.48 35.23
C ARG A 21 18.69 12.93 33.97
N LYS A 22 19.06 14.04 33.33
CA LYS A 22 18.47 14.47 32.06
C LYS A 22 18.91 13.53 30.95
N LEU A 23 20.21 13.23 30.86
CA LEU A 23 20.76 12.27 29.89
C LEU A 23 20.18 10.86 30.10
N GLU A 24 20.02 10.42 31.34
CA GLU A 24 19.39 9.13 31.68
C GLU A 24 17.94 9.07 31.14
N ARG A 25 17.17 10.16 31.25
CA ARG A 25 15.81 10.24 30.69
C ARG A 25 15.81 10.28 29.17
N GLU A 26 16.68 11.07 28.57
CA GLU A 26 16.81 11.17 27.11
C GLU A 26 17.13 9.80 26.51
N LEU A 27 18.09 9.08 27.10
CA LEU A 27 18.42 7.72 26.71
C LEU A 27 17.21 6.80 26.83
N TRP A 28 16.47 6.89 27.94
CA TRP A 28 15.28 6.09 28.18
C TRP A 28 14.19 6.29 27.12
N GLU A 29 13.95 7.53 26.71
CA GLU A 29 12.95 7.92 25.71
C GLU A 29 13.44 7.79 24.26
N LEU A 30 14.75 7.55 24.06
CA LEU A 30 15.36 7.46 22.74
C LEU A 30 14.74 6.33 21.91
N LYS A 31 14.29 6.70 20.69
CA LYS A 31 13.74 5.81 19.67
C LYS A 31 14.18 6.25 18.28
N VAL A 32 14.25 5.32 17.34
CA VAL A 32 14.51 5.61 15.92
C VAL A 32 13.40 6.51 15.37
N LYS A 33 13.77 7.57 14.66
CA LYS A 33 12.83 8.46 13.97
C LYS A 33 12.83 8.13 12.48
N GLY A 34 11.68 7.71 11.95
CA GLY A 34 11.55 7.31 10.55
C GLY A 34 12.44 6.12 10.22
N THR A 35 13.37 6.30 9.28
CA THR A 35 14.36 5.28 8.85
C THR A 35 15.78 5.65 9.24
N ASP A 36 15.99 6.66 10.10
CA ASP A 36 17.34 7.12 10.46
C ASP A 36 17.91 6.32 11.63
N LEU A 37 18.38 5.11 11.33
CA LEU A 37 19.04 4.24 12.30
C LEU A 37 20.46 4.73 12.66
N SER A 38 21.15 5.38 11.73
CA SER A 38 22.53 5.84 11.94
C SER A 38 22.59 6.88 13.05
N SER A 39 21.76 7.93 12.96
CA SER A 39 21.69 8.97 13.99
C SER A 39 21.24 8.40 15.33
N TYR A 40 20.29 7.47 15.34
CA TYR A 40 19.86 6.78 16.55
C TYR A 40 21.03 6.01 17.20
N THR A 41 21.78 5.23 16.41
CA THR A 41 22.89 4.41 16.91
C THR A 41 24.00 5.26 17.48
N GLN A 42 24.39 6.32 16.76
CA GLN A 42 25.40 7.26 17.21
C GLN A 42 24.98 7.90 18.55
N HIS A 43 23.77 8.47 18.59
CA HIS A 43 23.27 9.15 19.77
C HIS A 43 23.14 8.19 20.97
N PHE A 44 22.68 6.96 20.72
CA PHE A 44 22.60 5.92 21.74
C PHE A 44 23.98 5.60 22.34
N GLN A 45 25.00 5.43 21.50
CA GLN A 45 26.36 5.12 21.95
C GLN A 45 26.96 6.27 22.77
N GLU A 46 26.74 7.52 22.35
CA GLU A 46 27.17 8.73 23.07
C GLU A 46 26.50 8.80 24.45
N LEU A 47 25.17 8.68 24.52
CA LEU A 47 24.44 8.70 25.79
C LEU A 47 24.81 7.53 26.71
N ALA A 48 24.99 6.32 26.15
CA ALA A 48 25.39 5.16 26.93
C ALA A 48 26.80 5.31 27.52
N LEU A 49 27.70 6.01 26.84
CA LEU A 49 29.03 6.33 27.35
C LEU A 49 28.96 7.31 28.53
N LEU A 50 28.11 8.33 28.43
CA LEU A 50 27.89 9.33 29.47
C LEU A 50 27.13 8.75 30.68
N CYS A 51 26.18 7.86 30.44
CA CYS A 51 25.32 7.24 31.45
C CYS A 51 25.79 5.84 31.85
N ARG A 52 27.10 5.64 32.05
CA ARG A 52 27.68 4.32 32.35
C ARG A 52 27.01 3.59 33.52
N ARG A 53 26.44 4.32 34.49
CA ARG A 53 25.77 3.73 35.66
C ARG A 53 24.37 3.16 35.38
N MET A 54 23.78 3.42 34.20
CA MET A 54 22.46 2.89 33.83
C MET A 54 22.46 1.42 33.42
N PHE A 55 23.60 0.92 32.93
CA PHE A 55 23.72 -0.45 32.44
C PHE A 55 24.62 -1.22 33.41
N ALA A 56 24.06 -2.26 34.05
CA ALA A 56 24.84 -3.12 34.91
C ALA A 56 25.64 -4.11 34.06
N GLU A 57 25.03 -4.61 32.99
CA GLU A 57 25.61 -5.56 32.06
C GLU A 57 25.50 -5.09 30.59
N GLU A 58 26.28 -5.72 29.70
CA GLU A 58 26.18 -5.43 28.26
C GLU A 58 24.80 -5.81 27.70
N ALA A 59 24.18 -6.88 28.25
CA ALA A 59 22.83 -7.30 27.89
C ALA A 59 21.80 -6.17 28.11
N ASP A 60 21.84 -5.47 29.25
CA ASP A 60 20.93 -4.34 29.53
C ASP A 60 21.03 -3.25 28.46
N LYS A 61 22.27 -2.99 28.00
CA LYS A 61 22.55 -2.01 26.96
C LYS A 61 22.00 -2.45 25.61
N ILE A 62 22.14 -3.74 25.28
CA ILE A 62 21.59 -4.34 24.06
C ILE A 62 20.06 -4.27 24.09
N GLU A 63 19.43 -4.70 25.18
CA GLU A 63 17.97 -4.66 25.33
C GLU A 63 17.43 -3.25 25.18
N LYS A 64 18.09 -2.26 25.80
CA LYS A 64 17.69 -0.87 25.70
C LYS A 64 17.88 -0.32 24.28
N TYR A 65 18.92 -0.73 23.57
CA TYR A 65 19.11 -0.38 22.15
C TYR A 65 18.02 -0.99 21.27
N VAL A 66 17.72 -2.27 21.45
CA VAL A 66 16.72 -3.00 20.67
C VAL A 66 15.31 -2.44 20.94
N GLY A 67 15.00 -2.06 22.17
CA GLY A 67 13.71 -1.46 22.53
C GLY A 67 13.42 -0.08 21.91
N GLY A 68 14.43 0.59 21.36
CA GLY A 68 14.26 1.84 20.60
C GLY A 68 14.09 1.64 19.09
N LEU A 69 14.20 0.42 18.58
CA LEU A 69 14.08 0.11 17.15
C LEU A 69 12.62 0.13 16.68
N PRO A 70 12.36 0.41 15.38
CA PRO A 70 11.01 0.37 14.83
C PRO A 70 10.50 -1.07 14.70
N ASP A 71 9.20 -1.25 14.87
CA ASP A 71 8.52 -2.57 14.87
C ASP A 71 8.85 -3.43 13.65
N MET A 72 9.09 -2.79 12.49
CA MET A 72 9.41 -3.50 11.24
C MET A 72 10.70 -4.34 11.31
N ILE A 73 11.65 -4.00 12.19
CA ILE A 73 12.91 -4.74 12.39
C ILE A 73 13.03 -5.33 13.80
N TYR A 74 12.32 -4.78 14.80
CA TYR A 74 12.43 -5.16 16.20
C TYR A 74 12.38 -6.69 16.40
N GLY A 75 11.33 -7.34 15.87
CA GLY A 75 11.16 -8.79 16.05
C GLY A 75 12.29 -9.62 15.43
N SER A 76 12.83 -9.18 14.29
CA SER A 76 13.95 -9.85 13.63
C SER A 76 15.25 -9.71 14.42
N VAL A 77 15.53 -8.53 14.97
CA VAL A 77 16.73 -8.30 15.80
C VAL A 77 16.67 -9.09 17.10
N VAL A 78 15.52 -9.11 17.78
CA VAL A 78 15.30 -9.91 19.00
C VAL A 78 15.52 -11.40 18.73
N ALA A 79 15.01 -11.92 17.60
CA ALA A 79 15.16 -13.32 17.24
C ALA A 79 16.61 -13.75 17.02
N SER A 80 17.47 -12.84 16.54
CA SER A 80 18.89 -13.09 16.30
C SER A 80 19.73 -13.17 17.58
N LYS A 81 19.21 -12.74 18.73
CA LYS A 81 19.87 -12.81 20.05
C LYS A 81 21.32 -12.30 20.03
N PRO A 82 21.54 -11.01 19.68
CA PRO A 82 22.87 -10.42 19.69
C PRO A 82 23.51 -10.53 21.08
N LYS A 83 24.78 -10.91 21.13
CA LYS A 83 25.57 -11.02 22.36
C LYS A 83 26.38 -9.77 22.65
N THR A 84 26.69 -8.99 21.62
CA THR A 84 27.43 -7.74 21.74
C THR A 84 26.64 -6.58 21.18
N MET A 85 26.98 -5.38 21.63
CA MET A 85 26.41 -4.15 21.06
C MET A 85 26.65 -4.02 19.56
N GLN A 86 27.83 -4.43 19.10
CA GLN A 86 28.20 -4.32 17.69
C GLN A 86 27.37 -5.26 16.82
N GLU A 87 27.17 -6.51 17.26
CA GLU A 87 26.27 -7.46 16.60
C GLU A 87 24.85 -6.90 16.49
N ALA A 88 24.32 -6.31 17.58
CA ALA A 88 22.99 -5.72 17.57
C ALA A 88 22.84 -4.59 16.52
N ILE A 89 23.88 -3.77 16.36
CA ILE A 89 23.92 -2.68 15.38
C ILE A 89 23.99 -3.22 13.94
N GLU A 90 24.85 -4.20 13.71
CA GLU A 90 25.02 -4.83 12.40
C GLU A 90 23.72 -5.50 11.94
N ILE A 91 23.10 -6.30 12.81
CA ILE A 91 21.83 -6.97 12.51
C ILE A 91 20.74 -5.92 12.26
N ALA A 92 20.64 -4.87 13.08
CA ALA A 92 19.62 -3.83 12.89
C ALA A 92 19.78 -3.10 11.55
N THR A 93 21.03 -2.80 11.15
CA THR A 93 21.37 -2.14 9.88
C THR A 93 21.03 -3.04 8.71
N GLU A 94 21.45 -4.31 8.75
CA GLU A 94 21.14 -5.29 7.72
C GLU A 94 19.62 -5.48 7.54
N MET A 95 18.88 -5.56 8.65
CA MET A 95 17.42 -5.69 8.60
C MET A 95 16.75 -4.43 8.03
N MET A 96 17.27 -3.24 8.35
CA MET A 96 16.74 -1.99 7.81
C MET A 96 16.97 -1.89 6.30
N ASP A 97 18.18 -2.17 5.83
CA ASP A 97 18.52 -2.15 4.41
C ASP A 97 17.68 -3.14 3.60
N LYS A 98 17.48 -4.36 4.14
CA LYS A 98 16.61 -5.38 3.53
C LYS A 98 15.17 -4.89 3.39
N LYS A 99 14.61 -4.23 4.41
CA LYS A 99 13.23 -3.71 4.38
C LYS A 99 13.12 -2.56 3.38
N VAL A 100 14.07 -1.62 3.38
CA VAL A 100 14.10 -0.49 2.44
C VAL A 100 14.17 -0.98 0.99
N LEU A 101 15.04 -1.96 0.71
CA LEU A 101 15.15 -2.57 -0.62
C LEU A 101 13.83 -3.24 -1.03
N THR A 102 13.23 -4.02 -0.14
CA THR A 102 11.94 -4.70 -0.40
C THR A 102 10.83 -3.69 -0.73
N PHE A 103 10.74 -2.59 0.03
CA PHE A 103 9.75 -1.54 -0.23
C PHE A 103 9.98 -0.87 -1.59
N ALA A 104 11.23 -0.56 -1.96
CA ALA A 104 11.57 0.02 -3.25
C ALA A 104 11.21 -0.92 -4.43
N GLU A 105 11.47 -2.22 -4.28
CA GLU A 105 11.07 -3.24 -5.26
C GLU A 105 9.56 -3.33 -5.42
N CYS A 106 8.81 -3.39 -4.31
CA CYS A 106 7.35 -3.39 -4.34
C CYS A 106 6.78 -2.12 -5.00
N GLU A 107 7.39 -0.97 -4.75
CA GLU A 107 6.97 0.31 -5.34
C GLU A 107 7.18 0.34 -6.86
N THR A 108 8.35 -0.10 -7.34
CA THR A 108 8.64 -0.18 -8.79
C THR A 108 7.75 -1.21 -9.49
N ALA A 109 7.50 -2.36 -8.88
CA ALA A 109 6.59 -3.38 -9.41
C ALA A 109 5.15 -2.86 -9.52
N SER A 110 4.69 -2.11 -8.51
CA SER A 110 3.36 -1.49 -8.49
C SER A 110 3.23 -0.38 -9.54
N LYS A 111 4.26 0.46 -9.72
CA LYS A 111 4.33 1.47 -10.78
C LYS A 111 4.25 0.85 -12.18
N ARG A 112 5.02 -0.21 -12.44
CA ARG A 112 4.97 -0.95 -13.72
C ARG A 112 3.60 -1.56 -13.98
N LYS A 113 2.96 -2.15 -12.96
CA LYS A 113 1.59 -2.65 -13.08
C LYS A 113 0.59 -1.55 -13.42
N LEU A 114 0.65 -0.41 -12.70
CA LEU A 114 -0.23 0.73 -12.96
C LEU A 114 -0.07 1.26 -14.39
N GLU A 115 1.18 1.40 -14.86
CA GLU A 115 1.47 1.86 -16.21
C GLU A 115 0.95 0.87 -17.26
N ASN A 116 1.18 -0.43 -17.08
CA ASN A 116 0.69 -1.47 -17.98
C ASN A 116 -0.84 -1.51 -18.06
N THR A 117 -1.53 -1.38 -16.92
CA THR A 117 -2.99 -1.27 -16.89
C THR A 117 -3.46 -0.02 -17.64
N SER A 118 -2.84 1.14 -17.42
CA SER A 118 -3.21 2.40 -18.09
C SER A 118 -3.03 2.34 -19.61
N ARG A 119 -1.94 1.74 -20.11
CA ARG A 119 -1.69 1.53 -21.54
C ARG A 119 -2.71 0.57 -22.16
N THR A 120 -3.07 -0.49 -21.43
CA THR A 120 -4.08 -1.46 -21.87
C THR A 120 -5.45 -0.81 -22.00
N THR A 121 -5.90 -0.03 -21.00
CA THR A 121 -7.17 0.71 -21.05
C THR A 121 -7.19 1.71 -22.21
N ARG A 122 -6.10 2.46 -22.41
CA ARG A 122 -5.98 3.43 -23.52
C ARG A 122 -6.05 2.76 -24.90
N ASN A 123 -5.40 1.61 -25.05
CA ASN A 123 -5.40 0.86 -26.30
C ASN A 123 -6.77 0.25 -26.62
N GLN A 124 -7.49 -0.27 -25.61
CA GLN A 124 -8.87 -0.74 -25.80
C GLN A 124 -9.81 0.40 -26.24
N GLN A 125 -9.67 1.58 -25.66
CA GLN A 125 -10.47 2.75 -26.04
C GLN A 125 -10.20 3.18 -27.49
N ARG A 126 -8.93 3.15 -27.92
CA ARG A 126 -8.54 3.43 -29.32
C ARG A 126 -9.09 2.37 -30.29
N GLN A 127 -9.02 1.09 -29.95
CA GLN A 127 -9.59 0.03 -30.79
C GLN A 127 -11.11 0.15 -30.94
N GLN A 128 -11.84 0.49 -29.87
CA GLN A 128 -13.27 0.74 -29.95
C GLN A 128 -13.60 1.94 -30.87
N GLN A 129 -12.82 3.02 -30.81
CA GLN A 129 -13.00 4.14 -31.73
C GLN A 129 -12.67 3.75 -33.18
N GLN A 130 -11.59 3.00 -33.41
CA GLN A 130 -11.17 2.64 -34.76
C GLN A 130 -12.14 1.67 -35.46
N GLN A 131 -12.80 0.77 -34.72
CA GLN A 131 -13.90 -0.05 -35.25
C GLN A 131 -15.13 0.77 -35.64
N GLN A 132 -15.41 1.88 -34.95
CA GLN A 132 -16.49 2.79 -35.37
C GLN A 132 -16.13 3.53 -36.67
N HIS A 133 -14.85 3.83 -36.91
CA HIS A 133 -14.40 4.52 -38.13
C HIS A 133 -14.23 3.57 -39.34
N SER A 134 -13.83 2.31 -39.14
CA SER A 134 -13.63 1.34 -40.23
C SER A 134 -14.93 0.87 -40.87
N ASN A 135 -16.03 0.83 -40.11
CA ASN A 135 -17.36 0.49 -40.61
C ASN A 135 -17.99 1.58 -41.51
N LYS A 136 -17.33 2.73 -41.67
CA LYS A 136 -17.80 3.83 -42.53
C LYS A 136 -17.14 3.87 -43.91
N ARG A 137 -16.15 3.01 -44.20
CA ARG A 137 -15.30 3.12 -45.42
C ARG A 137 -15.50 2.05 -46.51
N HIS A 138 -16.38 1.08 -46.32
CA HIS A 138 -16.77 0.17 -47.39
C HIS A 138 -18.08 0.63 -48.03
N ASN A 139 -18.00 1.58 -48.97
CA ASN A 139 -19.01 1.80 -50.01
C ASN A 139 -18.48 2.76 -51.08
N THR A 140 -17.46 2.32 -51.82
CA THR A 140 -17.06 2.99 -53.06
C THR A 140 -16.72 1.95 -54.10
N GLY A 141 -17.61 1.74 -55.06
CA GLY A 141 -17.30 1.01 -56.30
C GLY A 141 -18.28 -0.08 -56.68
N ARG A 142 -19.43 0.30 -57.27
CA ARG A 142 -19.95 -0.22 -58.56
C ARG A 142 -21.28 0.48 -58.87
N VAL A 143 -21.33 1.28 -59.94
CA VAL A 143 -22.58 1.83 -60.49
C VAL A 143 -22.69 1.35 -61.94
N TYR A 144 -23.62 0.43 -62.17
CA TYR A 144 -24.36 0.34 -63.43
C TYR A 144 -25.81 0.68 -63.13
N THR A 145 -26.44 1.27 -64.13
CA THR A 145 -27.68 2.04 -64.13
C THR A 145 -28.97 1.26 -63.83
N THR A 146 -29.98 2.07 -63.44
CA THR A 146 -31.44 1.95 -63.67
C THR A 146 -32.35 1.58 -62.49
N ALA A 147 -33.15 2.60 -62.13
CA ALA A 147 -34.56 2.61 -61.72
C ALA A 147 -35.07 1.74 -60.55
N SER A 148 -35.40 2.48 -59.47
CA SER A 148 -36.56 2.32 -58.57
C SER A 148 -36.82 0.97 -57.92
N GLY A 149 -36.47 0.86 -56.63
CA GLY A 149 -36.94 -0.23 -55.76
C GLY A 149 -36.72 0.04 -54.27
N GLY A 150 -37.82 0.33 -53.57
CA GLY A 150 -38.13 0.09 -52.15
C GLY A 150 -37.02 0.20 -51.08
N LYS A 151 -37.18 1.16 -50.16
CA LYS A 151 -36.54 1.12 -48.83
C LYS A 151 -36.91 -0.20 -48.16
N LYS A 152 -35.92 -1.05 -47.83
CA LYS A 152 -36.16 -2.29 -47.09
C LYS A 152 -36.71 -1.95 -45.71
N GLN A 153 -37.95 -2.38 -45.44
CA GLN A 153 -38.57 -2.35 -44.12
C GLN A 153 -37.84 -3.29 -43.17
N TYR A 154 -37.87 -2.92 -41.89
CA TYR A 154 -37.46 -3.74 -40.77
C TYR A 154 -38.07 -5.15 -40.87
N GLY A 155 -37.23 -6.18 -40.98
CA GLY A 155 -37.64 -7.59 -41.15
C GLY A 155 -37.87 -8.34 -39.84
N GLY A 156 -38.02 -7.64 -38.71
CA GLY A 156 -38.33 -8.26 -37.41
C GLY A 156 -39.81 -8.14 -37.06
N SER A 157 -40.29 -9.04 -36.20
CA SER A 157 -41.69 -9.11 -35.77
C SER A 157 -42.06 -8.12 -34.65
N LYS A 158 -41.10 -7.39 -34.09
CA LYS A 158 -41.28 -6.58 -32.88
C LYS A 158 -41.40 -5.09 -33.19
N PRO A 159 -42.39 -4.36 -32.64
CA PRO A 159 -42.54 -2.93 -32.87
C PRO A 159 -41.36 -2.14 -32.29
N LEU A 160 -40.98 -1.04 -32.95
CA LEU A 160 -39.98 -0.11 -32.44
C LEU A 160 -40.58 0.73 -31.31
N CYS A 161 -39.96 0.72 -30.14
CA CYS A 161 -40.39 1.54 -29.02
C CYS A 161 -39.87 2.98 -29.17
N ALA A 162 -40.77 3.97 -29.21
CA ALA A 162 -40.43 5.39 -29.32
C ALA A 162 -39.65 5.94 -28.12
N LYS A 163 -39.69 5.28 -26.95
CA LYS A 163 -39.01 5.74 -25.73
C LYS A 163 -37.56 5.33 -25.67
N CYS A 164 -37.25 4.09 -26.04
CA CYS A 164 -35.89 3.54 -25.93
C CYS A 164 -35.21 3.31 -27.28
N HIS A 165 -35.91 3.45 -28.40
CA HIS A 165 -35.42 3.19 -29.76
C HIS A 165 -34.93 1.75 -29.97
N TYR A 166 -35.46 0.79 -29.20
CA TYR A 166 -35.21 -0.65 -29.35
C TYR A 166 -36.52 -1.40 -29.68
N HIS A 167 -36.38 -2.61 -30.22
CA HIS A 167 -37.49 -3.49 -30.59
C HIS A 167 -37.83 -4.46 -29.47
N HIS A 168 -39.03 -4.37 -28.90
CA HIS A 168 -39.53 -5.29 -27.87
C HIS A 168 -41.06 -5.41 -27.93
N ASP A 169 -41.59 -6.52 -27.43
CA ASP A 169 -43.03 -6.71 -27.26
C ASP A 169 -43.43 -6.31 -25.83
N GLY A 170 -44.54 -5.58 -25.69
CA GLY A 170 -45.05 -5.13 -24.40
C GLY A 170 -44.43 -3.81 -23.86
N PRO A 171 -44.74 -3.43 -22.62
CA PRO A 171 -44.31 -2.16 -22.02
C PRO A 171 -42.80 -2.02 -21.99
N CYS A 172 -42.30 -0.82 -22.29
CA CYS A 172 -40.87 -0.52 -22.25
C CYS A 172 -40.33 -0.64 -20.82
N ALA A 173 -39.69 -1.77 -20.51
CA ALA A 173 -39.07 -2.00 -19.22
C ALA A 173 -37.87 -1.05 -19.04
N PRO A 174 -37.74 -0.39 -17.87
CA PRO A 174 -36.59 0.44 -17.57
C PRO A 174 -35.31 -0.40 -17.56
N LYS A 175 -34.26 0.14 -18.19
CA LYS A 175 -32.93 -0.45 -18.23
C LYS A 175 -32.07 0.19 -17.14
N CYS A 176 -31.49 -0.62 -16.26
CA CYS A 176 -30.55 -0.14 -15.26
C CYS A 176 -29.16 0.00 -15.90
N HIS A 177 -28.65 1.23 -15.95
CA HIS A 177 -27.35 1.53 -16.56
C HIS A 177 -26.16 0.99 -15.75
N ASN A 178 -26.35 0.67 -14.46
CA ASN A 178 -25.28 0.16 -13.58
C ASN A 178 -24.98 -1.34 -13.78
N TYR A 179 -25.96 -2.15 -14.22
CA TYR A 179 -25.78 -3.61 -14.36
C TYR A 179 -26.08 -4.15 -15.77
N ASN A 180 -26.42 -3.28 -16.73
CA ASN A 180 -26.78 -3.65 -18.11
C ASN A 180 -27.92 -4.70 -18.21
N LYS A 181 -28.77 -4.80 -17.18
CA LYS A 181 -29.94 -5.69 -17.12
C LYS A 181 -31.24 -4.89 -17.24
N SER A 182 -32.24 -5.45 -17.93
CA SER A 182 -33.59 -4.91 -18.06
C SER A 182 -34.46 -5.33 -16.86
N GLY A 183 -35.33 -4.43 -16.39
CA GLY A 183 -36.38 -4.76 -15.40
C GLY A 183 -36.53 -3.82 -14.21
N HIS A 184 -35.65 -2.83 -14.02
CA HIS A 184 -35.76 -1.84 -12.92
C HIS A 184 -35.14 -0.49 -13.32
N PHE A 185 -35.60 0.61 -12.69
CA PHE A 185 -34.98 1.93 -12.86
C PHE A 185 -33.68 2.03 -12.05
N ALA A 186 -32.74 2.87 -12.51
CA ALA A 186 -31.49 3.14 -11.79
C ALA A 186 -31.71 3.63 -10.34
N ARG A 187 -32.82 4.36 -10.09
CA ARG A 187 -33.21 4.84 -8.75
C ARG A 187 -33.64 3.72 -7.78
N ASP A 188 -34.09 2.59 -8.31
CA ASP A 188 -34.57 1.44 -7.53
C ASP A 188 -33.47 0.36 -7.42
N CYS A 189 -32.27 0.65 -7.94
CA CYS A 189 -31.13 -0.24 -7.88
C CYS A 189 -30.55 -0.21 -6.46
N ARG A 190 -31.00 -1.14 -5.60
CA ARG A 190 -30.33 -1.38 -4.33
C ARG A 190 -28.90 -1.85 -4.62
N VAL A 191 -27.92 -1.05 -4.21
CA VAL A 191 -26.53 -1.50 -4.10
C VAL A 191 -26.53 -2.60 -3.04
N THR A 192 -26.56 -3.86 -3.47
CA THR A 192 -26.23 -4.95 -2.55
C THR A 192 -24.73 -4.83 -2.29
N ALA A 193 -24.37 -4.19 -1.18
CA ALA A 193 -23.05 -4.37 -0.59
C ALA A 193 -22.82 -5.88 -0.51
N ILE A 194 -21.70 -6.35 -1.06
CA ILE A 194 -21.25 -7.72 -0.88
C ILE A 194 -21.00 -7.87 0.62
N ALA A 195 -22.00 -8.39 1.35
CA ALA A 195 -21.78 -9.01 2.63
C ALA A 195 -20.95 -10.26 2.35
N ASN A 196 -19.69 -10.23 2.78
CA ASN A 196 -18.88 -11.43 2.90
C ASN A 196 -19.49 -12.28 4.02
N ASP A 197 -20.43 -13.15 3.68
CA ASP A 197 -20.77 -14.31 4.48
C ASP A 197 -20.60 -15.55 3.60
N ALA A 198 -19.36 -16.05 3.58
CA ALA A 198 -19.08 -17.41 3.17
C ALA A 198 -19.66 -18.35 4.24
N ASN A 199 -20.87 -18.81 3.98
CA ASN A 199 -21.48 -19.95 4.63
C ASN A 199 -20.64 -21.21 4.37
N ASN A 200 -20.06 -21.78 5.42
CA ASN A 200 -19.69 -23.20 5.44
C ASN A 200 -20.98 -24.04 5.54
N GLN A 201 -21.37 -24.67 4.44
CA GLN A 201 -22.12 -25.94 4.52
C GLN A 201 -21.14 -27.02 4.99
N ARG A 202 -21.47 -28.08 5.74
CA ARG A 202 -22.64 -28.97 5.76
C ARG A 202 -22.42 -29.90 6.98
N GLY A 203 -23.43 -30.27 7.76
CA GLY A 203 -24.04 -31.58 7.60
C GLY A 203 -24.63 -32.08 8.92
N THR A 204 -25.93 -32.26 8.90
CA THR A 204 -26.74 -33.04 9.85
C THR A 204 -26.37 -34.53 9.79
N GLY A 205 -26.30 -35.14 10.97
CA GLY A 205 -26.19 -36.56 11.25
C GLY A 205 -26.09 -36.75 12.75
#